data_AF-X1RBC6-F1
#
_entry.id   AF-X1RBC6-F1
#
_cell.length_a   1.000
_cell.length_b   1.000
_cell.length_c   1.000
_cell.angle_alpha   90.00
_cell.angle_beta   90.00
_cell.angle_gamma   90.00
#
_symmetry.space_group_name_H-M   'P 1'
#
loop_
_entity.id
_entity.type
_entity.pdbx_description
1 polymer ?
#
loop_
_entity_poly.entity_id
_entity_poly.type
_entity_poly.pdbx_seq_one_letter_code
_entity_poly.pdbx_strand_id
1 'polypeptide(L)'
;MTSDKMKDVEHFKKNIKEDTRPWGKFRSFPHKQARSIKIITLNPGQAISLQYHHNRSEFWVVLDRGLEVTVGDRIWQPEESEEIL
;
A
#
# COMPACT_ATOMS: atom_id res chain seq x y z
N MET A 1 20.88 23.01 11.10
CA MET A 1 20.23 21.68 11.10
C MET A 1 19.84 21.27 9.67
N THR A 2 20.78 21.24 8.71
CA THR A 2 20.40 21.61 7.33
C THR A 2 21.01 20.80 6.19
N SER A 3 21.92 19.84 6.44
CA SER A 3 22.52 19.01 5.37
C SER A 3 22.21 17.53 5.52
N ASP A 4 22.29 16.99 6.73
CA ASP A 4 22.08 15.56 7.00
C ASP A 4 20.65 15.09 6.71
N LYS A 5 19.65 15.86 7.17
CA LYS A 5 18.24 15.54 6.88
C LYS A 5 17.93 15.52 5.39
N MET A 6 18.59 16.36 4.58
CA MET A 6 18.38 16.36 3.13
C MET A 6 18.99 15.12 2.48
N LYS A 7 20.17 14.69 2.93
CA LYS A 7 20.79 13.44 2.45
C LYS A 7 19.92 12.22 2.79
N ASP A 8 19.33 12.20 3.99
CA ASP A 8 18.43 11.12 4.41
C ASP A 8 17.16 11.06 3.56
N VAL A 9 16.54 12.21 3.27
CA VAL A 9 15.36 12.27 2.40
C VAL A 9 15.68 11.80 0.98
N GLU A 10 16.82 12.22 0.44
CA GLU A 10 17.25 11.80 -0.90
C GLU A 10 17.53 10.29 -0.95
N HIS A 11 18.22 9.76 0.07
CA HIS A 11 18.46 8.34 0.21
C HIS A 11 17.15 7.53 0.31
N PHE A 12 16.18 8.02 1.09
CA PHE A 12 14.86 7.41 1.19
C PHE A 12 14.16 7.37 -0.17
N LYS A 13 14.11 8.50 -0.88
CA LYS A 13 13.47 8.61 -2.20
C LYS A 13 14.08 7.66 -3.24
N LYS A 14 15.41 7.56 -3.27
CA LYS A 14 16.15 6.68 -4.20
C LYS A 14 15.75 5.20 -4.07
N ASN A 15 15.30 4.79 -2.89
CA ASN A 15 14.94 3.42 -2.58
C ASN A 15 13.45 3.11 -2.74
N ILE A 16 12.62 4.10 -3.13
CA ILE A 16 11.23 3.86 -3.51
C ILE A 16 11.21 3.16 -4.87
N LYS A 17 10.39 2.11 -5.00
CA LYS A 17 10.20 1.36 -6.25
C LYS A 17 8.75 1.43 -6.68
N GLU A 18 8.49 1.56 -7.98
CA GLU A 18 7.17 1.46 -8.58
C GLU A 18 7.17 0.34 -9.62
N ASP A 19 6.07 -0.41 -9.67
CA ASP A 19 5.86 -1.47 -10.65
C ASP A 19 4.42 -1.40 -11.17
N THR A 20 4.27 -1.42 -12.49
CA THR A 20 2.98 -1.34 -13.19
C THR A 20 2.57 -2.74 -13.63
N ARG A 21 1.31 -3.08 -13.34
CA ARG A 21 0.69 -4.37 -13.62
C ARG A 21 -0.59 -4.18 -14.44
N PRO A 22 -1.13 -5.22 -15.09
CA PRO A 22 -2.38 -5.10 -15.84
C PRO A 22 -3.55 -4.57 -15.00
N TRP A 23 -3.59 -4.91 -13.70
CA TRP A 23 -4.61 -4.46 -12.76
C TRP A 23 -4.40 -3.03 -12.22
N GLY A 24 -3.26 -2.39 -12.47
CA GLY A 24 -2.90 -1.10 -11.87
C GLY A 24 -1.42 -0.98 -11.57
N LYS A 25 -1.05 -0.57 -10.36
CA LYS A 25 0.35 -0.44 -9.95
C LYS A 25 0.52 -0.51 -8.44
N PHE A 26 1.77 -0.72 -7.99
CA PHE A 26 2.12 -0.50 -6.61
C PHE A 26 3.44 0.25 -6.46
N ARG A 27 3.55 1.05 -5.40
CA ARG A 27 4.79 1.70 -4.95
C ARG A 27 5.22 1.08 -3.64
N SER A 28 6.47 0.65 -3.55
CA SER A 28 7.07 0.11 -2.32
C SER A 28 8.01 1.13 -1.70
N PHE A 29 7.91 1.31 -0.39
CA PHE A 29 8.69 2.30 0.36
C PHE A 29 9.62 1.59 1.37
N PRO A 30 10.87 2.03 1.48
CA PRO A 30 11.80 1.47 2.47
C PRO A 30 11.39 1.92 3.87
N HIS A 31 11.16 0.98 4.79
CA HIS A 31 10.87 1.33 6.17
C HIS A 31 11.57 0.36 7.14
N LYS A 32 12.23 0.91 8.17
CA LYS A 32 13.00 0.09 9.11
C LYS A 32 12.12 -0.70 10.09
N GLN A 33 10.91 -0.21 10.38
CA GLN A 33 10.02 -0.79 11.39
C GLN A 33 8.90 -1.66 10.80
N ALA A 34 8.78 -1.74 9.47
CA ALA A 34 7.78 -2.55 8.79
C ALA A 34 8.46 -3.45 7.75
N ARG A 35 7.96 -4.68 7.61
CA ARG A 35 8.49 -5.63 6.62
C ARG A 35 8.35 -5.09 5.18
N SER A 36 7.27 -4.37 4.91
CA SER A 36 7.07 -3.64 3.65
C SER A 36 5.94 -2.63 3.80
N ILE A 37 6.16 -1.39 3.36
CA ILE A 37 5.08 -0.40 3.14
C ILE A 37 4.82 -0.34 1.64
N LYS A 38 3.55 -0.48 1.24
CA LYS A 38 3.13 -0.37 -0.15
C LYS A 38 1.92 0.52 -0.29
N ILE A 39 1.90 1.33 -1.34
CA ILE A 39 0.69 1.95 -1.87
C ILE A 39 0.30 1.14 -3.10
N ILE A 40 -0.92 0.59 -3.11
CA ILE A 40 -1.49 -0.14 -4.24
C ILE A 40 -2.57 0.72 -4.85
N THR A 41 -2.53 0.88 -6.18
CA THR A 41 -3.53 1.61 -6.95
C THR A 41 -4.12 0.65 -7.98
N LEU A 42 -5.44 0.51 -7.97
CA LEU A 42 -6.18 -0.30 -8.94
C LEU A 42 -6.66 0.59 -10.10
N ASN A 43 -6.63 0.06 -11.31
CA ASN A 43 -7.36 0.65 -12.42
C ASN A 43 -8.87 0.40 -12.24
N PRO A 44 -9.76 1.26 -12.79
CA PRO A 44 -11.20 1.04 -12.68
C PRO A 44 -11.64 -0.35 -13.16
N GLY A 45 -12.46 -1.04 -12.35
CA GLY A 45 -12.97 -2.38 -12.64
C GLY A 45 -11.91 -3.50 -12.56
N GLN A 46 -10.70 -3.22 -12.07
CA GLN A 46 -9.68 -4.23 -11.83
C GLN A 46 -9.61 -4.63 -10.35
N ALA A 47 -9.06 -5.81 -10.09
CA ALA A 47 -8.83 -6.34 -8.75
C ALA A 47 -7.48 -7.05 -8.67
N ILE A 48 -6.97 -7.20 -7.46
CA ILE A 48 -5.90 -8.14 -7.14
C ILE A 48 -6.49 -9.44 -6.62
N SER A 49 -5.72 -10.54 -6.67
CA SER A 49 -6.15 -11.81 -6.08
C SER A 49 -6.23 -11.72 -4.56
N LEU A 50 -7.16 -12.47 -3.96
CA LEU A 50 -7.24 -12.63 -2.51
C LEU A 50 -5.90 -13.11 -1.94
N GLN A 51 -5.47 -12.47 -0.86
CA GLN A 51 -4.22 -12.78 -0.19
C GLN A 51 -4.51 -13.42 1.18
N TYR A 52 -3.74 -14.46 1.52
CA TYR A 52 -3.75 -15.08 2.84
C TYR A 52 -2.32 -15.38 3.27
N HIS A 53 -2.02 -15.15 4.55
CA HIS A 53 -0.68 -15.34 5.10
C HIS A 53 -0.72 -15.91 6.52
N HIS A 54 0.13 -16.90 6.83
CA HIS A 54 0.27 -17.44 8.19
C HIS A 54 1.12 -16.57 9.12
N ASN A 55 2.18 -15.95 8.58
CA ASN A 55 3.22 -15.28 9.37
C ASN A 55 3.34 -13.78 9.04
N ARG A 56 2.26 -13.20 8.51
CA ARG A 56 2.21 -11.80 8.13
C ARG A 56 0.85 -11.24 8.48
N SER A 57 0.86 -10.24 9.35
CA SER A 57 -0.25 -9.32 9.49
C SER A 57 -0.12 -8.25 8.40
N GLU A 58 -1.26 -7.85 7.85
CA GLU A 58 -1.35 -6.67 7.02
C GLU A 58 -2.21 -5.64 7.74
N PHE A 59 -1.94 -4.38 7.47
CA PHE A 59 -2.74 -3.27 7.95
C PHE A 59 -2.93 -2.36 6.75
N TRP A 60 -4.18 -2.05 6.44
CA TRP A 60 -4.56 -1.30 5.26
C TRP A 60 -5.23 -0.01 5.68
N VAL A 61 -4.88 1.06 4.99
CA VAL A 61 -5.58 2.35 5.07
C VAL A 61 -6.09 2.66 3.67
N VAL A 62 -7.38 2.92 3.57
CA VAL A 62 -8.03 3.26 2.31
C VAL A 62 -7.69 4.71 1.95
N LEU A 63 -7.06 4.91 0.80
CA LEU A 63 -6.60 6.23 0.36
C LEU A 63 -7.60 6.96 -0.54
N ASP A 64 -8.47 6.22 -1.23
CA ASP A 64 -9.41 6.76 -2.21
C ASP A 64 -10.79 6.09 -2.05
N ARG A 65 -11.87 6.83 -2.32
CA ARG A 65 -13.24 6.30 -2.34
C ARG A 65 -13.49 5.46 -3.59
N GLY A 66 -14.49 4.57 -3.52
CA GLY A 66 -14.93 3.76 -4.67
C GLY A 66 -14.19 2.43 -4.85
N LEU A 67 -13.36 2.06 -3.87
CA LEU A 67 -12.83 0.70 -3.75
C LEU A 67 -13.90 -0.23 -3.19
N GLU A 68 -13.83 -1.51 -3.55
CA GLU A 68 -14.53 -2.60 -2.86
C GLU A 68 -13.49 -3.47 -2.18
N VAL A 69 -13.71 -3.78 -0.90
CA VAL A 69 -12.81 -4.60 -0.09
C VAL A 69 -13.51 -5.89 0.31
N THR A 70 -12.78 -7.00 0.20
CA THR A 70 -13.21 -8.32 0.67
C THR A 70 -12.28 -8.80 1.77
N VAL A 71 -12.83 -9.15 2.93
CA VAL A 71 -12.11 -9.79 4.05
C VAL A 71 -12.92 -10.97 4.55
N GLY A 72 -12.42 -12.19 4.29
CA GLY A 72 -13.19 -13.41 4.52
C GLY A 72 -14.50 -13.36 3.73
N ASP A 73 -15.63 -13.49 4.43
CA ASP A 73 -16.97 -13.46 3.84
C ASP A 73 -17.59 -12.05 3.77
N ARG A 74 -16.88 -11.02 4.26
CA ARG A 74 -17.38 -9.64 4.29
C ARG A 74 -16.91 -8.88 3.05
N ILE A 75 -17.85 -8.25 2.35
CA ILE A 75 -17.60 -7.38 1.19
C ILE A 75 -18.25 -6.01 1.46
N TRP A 76 -17.52 -4.92 1.26
CA TRP A 76 -18.05 -3.57 1.42
C TRP A 76 -17.24 -2.52 0.66
N GLN A 77 -17.80 -1.33 0.53
CA GLN A 77 -17.10 -0.14 0.04
C GLN A 77 -16.67 0.70 1.24
N PRO A 78 -15.38 0.74 1.60
CA PRO A 78 -14.90 1.54 2.71
C PRO A 78 -14.89 3.04 2.38
N GLU A 79 -14.91 3.86 3.43
CA GLU A 79 -14.68 5.30 3.28
C GLU A 79 -13.18 5.62 3.22
N GLU A 80 -12.85 6.82 2.75
CA GLU A 80 -11.47 7.31 2.79
C GLU A 80 -10.96 7.36 4.24
N SER A 81 -9.70 7.00 4.44
CA SER A 81 -9.04 6.86 5.75
C SER A 81 -9.58 5.72 6.63
N GLU A 82 -10.47 4.85 6.14
CA GLU A 82 -10.86 3.64 6.88
C GLU A 82 -9.66 2.70 7.04
N GLU A 83 -9.47 2.21 8.27
CA GLU A 83 -8.41 1.27 8.64
C GLU A 83 -8.94 -0.17 8.67
N ILE A 84 -8.21 -1.10 8.07
CA ILE A 84 -8.58 -2.52 7.95
C ILE A 84 -7.43 -3.38 8.44
N LEU A 85 -7.75 -4.30 9.37
CA LEU A 85 -6.84 -5.24 10.03
C LEU A 85 -7.06 -6.68 9.56
#